data_AF-A0AAU8E1D5-F1
#
_entry.id   AF-A0AAU8E1D5-F1
#
_cell.length_a   1.000
_cell.length_b   1.000
_cell.length_c   1.000
_cell.angle_alpha   90.00
_cell.angle_beta   90.00
_cell.angle_gamma   90.00
#
_symmetry.space_group_name_H-M   'P 1'
#
loop_
_entity.id
_entity.type
_entity.pdbx_description
1 polymer ?
#
loop_
_entity_poly.entity_id
_entity_poly.type
_entity_poly.pdbx_seq_one_letter_code
_entity_poly.pdbx_strand_id
1 'polypeptide(L)'
;MNTKDTITNIANEAVDQLEVASEYLAWFDSLSFAISSSLKNGHENHAVKLASIAQYLASDYRSIVEQDVKTFNDRLIVNRVRG
;
A
#
# COMPACT_ATOMS: atom_id res chain seq x y z
N MET A 1 -25.61 -13.89 -7.64
CA MET A 1 -24.35 -13.56 -8.33
C MET A 1 -23.63 -14.86 -8.61
N ASN A 2 -23.17 -15.12 -9.83
CA ASN A 2 -22.47 -16.38 -10.13
C ASN A 2 -20.99 -16.28 -9.69
N THR A 3 -20.29 -17.42 -9.61
CA THR A 3 -18.89 -17.50 -9.18
C THR A 3 -17.95 -16.65 -10.05
N LYS A 4 -18.19 -16.57 -11.36
CA LYS A 4 -17.41 -15.77 -12.31
C LYS A 4 -17.56 -14.27 -12.05
N ASP A 5 -18.78 -13.80 -11.78
CA ASP A 5 -19.03 -12.39 -11.45
C ASP A 5 -18.33 -12.01 -10.13
N THR A 6 -18.33 -12.94 -9.16
CA THR A 6 -17.67 -12.72 -7.86
C THR A 6 -16.15 -12.68 -7.97
N ILE A 7 -15.55 -13.57 -8.77
CA ILE A 7 -14.11 -13.56 -9.05
C ILE A 7 -13.71 -12.28 -9.79
N THR A 8 -14.52 -11.85 -10.78
CA THR A 8 -14.28 -10.60 -11.52
C THR A 8 -14.28 -9.40 -10.59
N ASN A 9 -15.23 -9.31 -9.66
CA ASN A 9 -15.27 -8.21 -8.70
C ASN A 9 -14.06 -8.20 -7.76
N ILE A 10 -13.64 -9.36 -7.25
CA ILE A 10 -12.41 -9.47 -6.42
C ILE A 10 -11.19 -9.03 -7.22
N ALA A 11 -11.09 -9.41 -8.49
CA ALA A 11 -9.98 -9.03 -9.35
C ALA A 11 -9.94 -7.51 -9.59
N ASN A 12 -11.08 -6.88 -9.86
CA ASN A 12 -11.17 -5.43 -10.05
C ASN A 12 -10.75 -4.68 -8.77
N GLU A 13 -11.28 -5.08 -7.61
CA GLU A 13 -10.89 -4.46 -6.33
C GLU A 13 -9.40 -4.64 -6.02
N ALA A 14 -8.80 -5.78 -6.37
CA ALA A 14 -7.37 -5.99 -6.23
C ALA A 14 -6.55 -5.07 -7.16
N VAL A 15 -7.04 -4.81 -8.37
CA VAL A 15 -6.41 -3.84 -9.29
C VAL A 15 -6.51 -2.43 -8.71
N ASP A 16 -7.67 -2.01 -8.22
CA ASP A 16 -7.85 -0.70 -7.59
C ASP A 16 -6.87 -0.51 -6.40
N GLN A 17 -6.68 -1.54 -5.56
CA GLN A 17 -5.70 -1.48 -4.47
C GLN A 17 -4.25 -1.41 -4.96
N LEU A 18 -3.92 -2.02 -6.10
CA LEU A 18 -2.59 -1.89 -6.71
C LEU A 18 -2.35 -0.48 -7.28
N GLU A 19 -3.38 0.17 -7.81
CA GLU A 19 -3.28 1.57 -8.25
C GLU A 19 -2.99 2.49 -7.06
N VAL A 20 -3.74 2.32 -5.96
CA VAL A 20 -3.46 3.03 -4.70
C VAL A 20 -2.03 2.74 -4.21
N ALA A 21 -1.58 1.48 -4.24
CA ALA A 21 -0.21 1.13 -3.86
C ALA A 21 0.86 1.86 -4.67
N SER A 22 0.62 2.01 -5.97
CA SER A 22 1.51 2.77 -6.86
C SER A 22 1.62 4.24 -6.43
N GLU A 23 0.51 4.87 -6.04
CA GLU A 23 0.52 6.25 -5.54
C GLU A 23 1.28 6.40 -4.22
N TYR A 24 1.10 5.46 -3.28
CA TYR A 24 1.86 5.44 -2.03
C TYR A 24 3.36 5.29 -2.28
N LEU A 25 3.78 4.45 -3.23
CA LEU A 25 5.18 4.32 -3.61
C LEU A 25 5.74 5.63 -4.18
N ALA A 26 5.00 6.33 -5.03
CA ALA A 26 5.41 7.64 -5.54
C ALA A 26 5.56 8.70 -4.42
N TRP A 27 4.73 8.63 -3.38
CA TRP A 27 4.89 9.47 -2.19
C TRP A 27 6.15 9.12 -1.38
N PHE A 28 6.47 7.83 -1.22
CA PHE A 28 7.71 7.40 -0.58
C PHE A 28 8.96 7.84 -1.36
N ASP A 29 8.93 7.79 -2.69
CA ASP A 29 10.00 8.33 -3.52
C ASP A 29 10.20 9.84 -3.30
N SER A 30 9.10 10.59 -3.23
CA SER A 30 9.11 12.03 -2.95
C SER A 30 9.66 12.34 -1.56
N LEU A 31 9.27 11.57 -0.54
CA LEU A 31 9.80 11.69 0.83
C LEU A 31 11.29 11.35 0.89
N SER A 32 11.72 10.29 0.21
CA SER A 32 13.13 9.88 0.10
C SER A 32 13.98 10.99 -0.54
N PHE A 33 13.47 11.61 -1.59
CA PHE A 33 14.10 12.77 -2.23
C PHE A 33 14.21 13.96 -1.27
N ALA A 34 13.15 14.28 -0.51
CA ALA A 34 13.15 15.39 0.44
C ALA A 34 14.10 15.16 1.63
N ILE A 35 14.18 13.93 2.14
CA ILE A 35 15.13 13.52 3.19
C ILE A 35 16.56 13.70 2.67
N SER A 36 16.85 13.14 1.49
CA SER A 36 18.17 13.22 0.86
C SER A 36 18.59 14.66 0.60
N SER A 37 17.66 15.49 0.15
CA SER A 37 17.90 16.93 -0.08
C SER A 37 18.14 17.68 1.23
N SER A 38 17.41 17.36 2.29
CA SER A 38 17.62 17.95 3.62
C SER A 38 19.00 17.61 4.16
N LEU A 39 19.45 16.36 4.00
CA LEU A 39 20.80 15.94 4.41
C LEU A 39 21.89 16.67 3.62
N LYS A 40 21.77 16.75 2.29
CA LYS A 40 22.75 17.44 1.43
C LYS A 40 22.90 18.93 1.77
N ASN A 41 21.84 19.56 2.27
CA ASN A 41 21.85 20.96 2.67
C ASN A 41 22.21 21.19 4.16
N GLY A 42 22.63 20.15 4.89
CA GLY A 42 23.00 20.25 6.31
C GLY A 42 21.80 20.41 7.24
N HIS A 43 20.58 20.13 6.78
CA HIS A 43 19.35 20.22 7.57
C HIS A 43 19.00 18.89 8.23
N GLU A 44 19.92 18.33 9.02
CA GLU A 44 19.80 16.99 9.64
C GLU A 44 18.52 16.82 10.46
N ASN A 45 18.16 17.82 11.27
CA ASN A 45 16.92 17.79 12.06
C ASN A 45 15.65 17.67 11.19
N HIS A 46 15.64 18.27 10.00
CA HIS A 46 14.52 18.13 9.06
C HIS A 46 14.51 16.73 8.45
N ALA A 47 15.68 16.20 8.07
CA ALA A 47 15.81 14.85 7.56
C ALA A 47 15.31 13.80 8.57
N VAL A 48 15.65 13.93 9.86
CA VAL A 48 15.18 13.02 10.93
C VAL A 48 13.65 13.07 11.08
N LYS A 49 13.06 14.26 11.06
CA LYS A 49 11.60 14.42 11.13
C LYS A 49 10.91 13.78 9.93
N LEU A 50 11.41 14.03 8.72
CA LEU A 50 10.86 13.43 7.50
C LEU A 50 11.02 11.91 7.47
N ALA A 51 12.16 11.37 7.92
CA ALA A 51 12.39 9.94 8.02
C ALA A 51 11.41 9.28 9.02
N SER A 52 11.13 9.94 10.14
CA SER A 52 10.15 9.46 11.12
C SER A 52 8.74 9.38 10.53
N ILE A 53 8.35 10.40 9.74
CA ILE A 53 7.07 10.40 9.02
C ILE A 53 7.02 9.28 7.98
N ALA A 54 8.08 9.12 7.18
CA ALA A 54 8.16 8.04 6.19
C ALA A 54 8.03 6.66 6.85
N GLN A 55 8.68 6.45 8.00
CA GLN A 55 8.57 5.19 8.75
C GLN A 55 7.14 4.96 9.26
N TYR A 56 6.50 5.98 9.83
CA TYR A 56 5.11 5.90 10.27
C TYR A 56 4.17 5.51 9.12
N LEU A 57 4.25 6.22 8.00
CA LEU A 57 3.42 5.97 6.81
C LEU A 57 3.67 4.58 6.24
N ALA A 58 4.93 4.13 6.19
CA ALA A 58 5.26 2.79 5.68
C ALA A 58 4.70 1.68 6.57
N SER A 59 4.69 1.88 7.89
CA SER A 59 4.11 0.93 8.83
C SER A 59 2.59 0.88 8.74
N ASP A 60 1.94 2.04 8.64
CA ASP A 60 0.49 2.16 8.49
C ASP A 60 0.03 1.50 7.17
N TYR A 61 0.67 1.88 6.07
CA TYR A 61 0.33 1.34 4.75
C TYR A 61 0.59 -0.15 4.64
N ARG A 62 1.67 -0.67 5.25
CA ARG A 62 1.90 -2.13 5.32
C ARG A 62 0.74 -2.86 6.00
N SER A 63 0.21 -2.29 7.08
CA SER A 63 -0.91 -2.90 7.82
C SER A 63 -2.17 -2.97 6.97
N ILE A 64 -2.43 -1.94 6.14
CA ILE A 64 -3.53 -1.91 5.18
C ILE A 64 -3.35 -3.01 4.13
N VAL A 65 -2.18 -3.08 3.50
CA VAL A 65 -1.89 -4.09 2.45
C VAL A 65 -2.00 -5.52 3.00
N GLU A 66 -1.47 -5.79 4.20
CA GLU A 66 -1.58 -7.11 4.83
C GLU A 66 -3.05 -7.50 5.08
N GLN A 67 -3.86 -6.55 5.53
CA GLN A 67 -5.29 -6.75 5.75
C GLN A 67 -6.05 -6.99 4.43
N ASP A 68 -5.71 -6.27 3.36
CA ASP A 68 -6.33 -6.44 2.05
C ASP A 68 -5.98 -7.80 1.44
N VAL A 69 -4.71 -8.20 1.49
CA VAL A 69 -4.26 -9.54 1.03
C VAL A 69 -5.03 -10.64 1.75
N LYS A 70 -5.17 -10.55 3.08
CA LYS A 70 -5.95 -11.50 3.86
C LYS A 70 -7.42 -11.51 3.42
N THR A 71 -8.02 -10.34 3.26
CA THR A 71 -9.44 -10.18 2.88
C THR A 71 -9.72 -10.77 1.50
N PHE A 72 -8.86 -10.49 0.51
CA PHE A 72 -8.99 -11.06 -0.83
C PHE A 72 -8.80 -12.58 -0.83
N ASN A 73 -7.80 -13.09 -0.10
CA ASN A 73 -7.56 -14.52 -0.01
C ASN A 73 -8.74 -15.27 0.65
N ASP A 74 -9.28 -14.75 1.75
CA ASP A 74 -10.43 -15.34 2.43
C ASP A 74 -11.66 -15.39 1.50
N ARG A 75 -11.90 -14.30 0.75
CA ARG A 75 -12.98 -14.23 -0.24
C ARG A 75 -12.79 -15.22 -1.38
N LEU A 76 -11.56 -15.41 -1.87
CA LEU A 76 -11.28 -16.40 -2.91
C LEU A 76 -11.50 -17.83 -2.41
N ILE A 77 -11.05 -18.16 -1.20
CA ILE A 77 -11.25 -19.49 -0.59
C ILE A 77 -12.75 -19.79 -0.44
N VAL A 78 -13.53 -18.86 0.11
CA VAL A 78 -14.98 -19.03 0.28
C VAL A 78 -15.68 -19.26 -1.06
N ASN A 79 -15.29 -18.56 -2.11
CA ASN A 79 -15.89 -18.73 -3.43
C ASN A 79 -15.44 -20.02 -4.14
N ARG A 80 -14.24 -20.53 -3.85
CA ARG A 80 -13.78 -21.83 -4.34
C ARG A 80 -14.53 -23.01 -3.72
N VAL A 81 -14.98 -22.90 -2.48
CA VAL A 81 -15.74 -23.96 -1.77
C VAL A 81 -17.22 -23.99 -2.19
N ARG A 82 -17.74 -22.90 -2.78
CA ARG A 82 -19.15 -22.74 -3.16
C ARG A 82 -19.46 -22.96 -4.64
N GLY A 83 -18.44 -23.13 -5.48
CA GLY A 83 -18.57 -23.46 -6.90
C GLY A 83 -18.35 -24.95 -7.13
#